data_AF-W1XW49-F1
#
_entry.id   AF-W1XW49-F1
#
_cell.length_a   1.000
_cell.length_b   1.000
_cell.length_c   1.000
_cell.angle_alpha   90.00
_cell.angle_beta   90.00
_cell.angle_gamma   90.00
#
_symmetry.space_group_name_H-M   'P 1'
#
loop_
_entity.id
_entity.type
_entity.pdbx_description
1 polymer ?
#
loop_
_entity_poly.entity_id
_entity_poly.type
_entity_poly.pdbx_seq_one_letter_code
_entity_poly.pdbx_strand_id
1 'polypeptide(L)'
;ETIIRDEVNKYLSRDIGDLPATQQAPLELREKYEKMEVPNKGRDIYEVLKDLNNEVLNYLYRPNHPRSFSFIPGPASRLSWLGDILTTANNIHAS
;
A
#
# COMPACT_ATOMS: atom_id res chain seq x y z
N GLU A 1 -5.85 9.22 -17.30
CA GLU A 1 -5.42 7.88 -17.76
C GLU A 1 -4.03 7.44 -17.31
N THR A 2 -3.31 8.18 -16.45
CA THR A 2 -1.94 7.81 -16.04
C THR A 2 -1.82 7.17 -14.65
N ILE A 3 -2.91 7.06 -13.89
CA ILE A 3 -2.92 6.62 -12.48
C ILE A 3 -2.13 5.33 -12.25
N ILE A 4 -2.39 4.29 -13.05
CA ILE A 4 -1.72 2.99 -12.89
C ILE A 4 -0.20 3.15 -13.07
N ARG A 5 0.21 3.84 -14.14
CA ARG A 5 1.61 4.10 -14.42
C ARG A 5 2.26 4.89 -13.30
N ASP A 6 1.60 5.92 -12.80
CA ASP A 6 2.15 6.83 -11.80
C ASP A 6 2.30 6.13 -10.43
N GLU A 7 1.31 5.33 -10.00
CA GLU A 7 1.38 4.52 -8.77
C GLU A 7 2.40 3.38 -8.88
N VAL A 8 2.48 2.70 -10.04
CA VAL A 8 3.51 1.68 -10.29
C VAL A 8 4.91 2.31 -10.23
N ASN A 9 5.12 3.45 -10.88
CA ASN A 9 6.40 4.15 -10.86
C ASN A 9 6.79 4.56 -9.44
N LYS A 10 5.84 5.06 -8.65
CA LYS A 10 6.06 5.38 -7.23
C LYS A 10 6.54 4.17 -6.43
N TYR A 11 5.97 3.00 -6.67
CA TYR A 11 6.42 1.76 -6.01
C TYR A 11 7.82 1.33 -6.48
N LEU A 12 8.09 1.41 -7.78
CA LEU A 12 9.36 0.98 -8.36
C LEU A 12 10.54 1.90 -8.02
N SER A 13 10.31 3.20 -7.90
CA SER A 13 11.36 4.20 -7.62
C SER A 13 11.67 4.39 -6.14
N ARG A 14 10.87 3.79 -5.25
CA ARG A 14 11.01 3.96 -3.80
C ARG A 14 12.01 2.97 -3.24
N ASP A 15 13.13 3.48 -2.72
CA ASP A 15 14.02 2.66 -1.90
C ASP A 15 13.39 2.43 -0.52
N ILE A 16 13.17 1.17 -0.17
CA ILE A 16 12.59 0.81 1.12
C ILE A 16 13.62 0.98 2.23
N GLY A 17 14.93 0.89 1.94
CA GLY A 17 16.00 1.02 2.94
C GLY A 17 16.10 2.40 3.59
N ASP A 18 15.61 3.43 2.90
CA ASP A 18 15.53 4.82 3.35
C ASP A 18 14.32 5.11 4.24
N LEU A 19 13.35 4.18 4.29
CA LEU A 19 12.14 4.30 5.10
C LEU A 19 12.33 3.61 6.46
N PRO A 20 11.57 4.01 7.49
CA PRO A 20 11.55 3.25 8.73
C PRO A 20 10.94 1.85 8.49
N ALA A 21 11.57 0.82 9.06
CA ALA A 21 11.07 -0.56 9.02
C ALA A 21 9.65 -0.69 9.60
N THR A 22 9.31 0.16 10.57
CA THR A 22 7.98 0.25 11.16
C THR A 22 7.65 1.71 11.46
N GLN A 23 6.41 2.11 11.22
CA GLN A 23 5.93 3.44 11.56
C GLN A 23 4.52 3.34 12.13
N GLN A 24 4.31 3.88 13.33
CA GLN A 24 3.01 3.88 14.00
C GLN A 24 2.20 5.11 13.59
N ALA A 25 0.91 4.92 13.35
CA ALA A 25 -0.02 6.02 13.11
C ALA A 25 -0.22 6.83 14.41
N PRO A 26 -0.32 8.17 14.34
CA PRO A 26 -0.68 8.99 15.49
C PRO A 26 -2.12 8.69 15.94
N LEU A 27 -2.42 8.93 17.23
CA LEU A 27 -3.73 8.66 17.81
C LEU A 27 -4.87 9.38 17.08
N GLU A 28 -4.66 10.65 16.73
CA GLU A 28 -5.63 11.48 16.00
C GLU A 28 -6.06 10.84 14.67
N LEU A 29 -5.11 10.22 13.96
CA LEU A 29 -5.38 9.57 12.68
C LEU A 29 -6.19 8.28 12.87
N ARG A 30 -5.91 7.53 13.95
CA ARG A 30 -6.72 6.37 14.34
C ARG A 30 -8.15 6.79 14.67
N GLU A 31 -8.32 7.80 15.51
CA GLU A 31 -9.64 8.31 15.88
C GLU A 31 -10.43 8.86 14.68
N LYS A 32 -9.74 9.49 13.72
CA LYS A 32 -10.35 9.94 12.46
C LYS A 32 -10.99 8.76 11.72
N TYR A 33 -10.25 7.67 11.51
CA TYR A 33 -10.75 6.52 10.76
C TYR A 33 -11.74 5.66 11.56
N GLU A 34 -11.65 5.60 12.89
CA GLU A 34 -12.64 4.94 13.75
C GLU A 34 -14.03 5.59 13.67
N LYS A 35 -14.07 6.92 13.52
CA LYS A 35 -15.32 7.71 13.42
C LYS A 35 -15.77 7.93 11.98
N MET A 36 -14.98 7.51 10.99
CA MET A 36 -15.27 7.74 9.57
C MET A 36 -16.33 6.77 9.08
N GLU A 37 -17.42 7.29 8.50
CA GLU A 37 -18.42 6.47 7.83
C GLU A 37 -18.02 6.20 6.37
N VAL A 38 -18.53 5.10 5.80
CA VAL A 38 -18.39 4.81 4.38
C VAL A 38 -19.28 5.78 3.59
N PRO A 39 -18.72 6.58 2.66
CA PRO A 39 -19.48 7.62 2.01
C PRO A 39 -20.56 7.05 1.07
N ASN A 40 -21.76 7.62 1.14
CA ASN A 40 -22.89 7.24 0.27
C ASN A 40 -22.71 7.63 -1.21
N LYS A 41 -21.74 8.52 -1.50
CA LYS A 41 -21.39 8.96 -2.85
C LYS A 41 -19.92 8.68 -3.11
N GLY A 42 -19.61 8.34 -4.37
CA GLY A 42 -18.23 8.15 -4.81
C GLY A 42 -17.39 9.41 -4.58
N ARG A 43 -16.10 9.20 -4.30
CA ARG A 43 -15.07 10.23 -4.18
C ARG A 43 -14.15 10.19 -5.39
N ASP A 44 -13.43 11.27 -5.64
CA ASP A 44 -12.40 11.29 -6.68
C ASP A 44 -11.29 10.29 -6.36
N ILE A 45 -10.83 9.56 -7.37
CA ILE A 45 -9.84 8.48 -7.19
C ILE A 45 -8.49 9.01 -6.74
N TYR A 46 -8.06 10.20 -7.17
CA TYR A 46 -6.78 10.78 -6.75
C TYR A 46 -6.82 11.23 -5.30
N GLU A 47 -7.96 11.74 -4.82
CA GLU A 47 -8.16 12.03 -3.40
C GLU A 47 -8.05 10.76 -2.55
N VAL A 48 -8.72 9.68 -2.96
CA VAL A 48 -8.69 8.40 -2.24
C VAL A 48 -7.28 7.79 -2.25
N LEU A 49 -6.57 7.83 -3.39
CA LEU A 49 -5.19 7.35 -3.48
C LEU A 49 -4.22 8.18 -2.66
N LYS A 50 -4.44 9.50 -2.56
CA LYS A 50 -3.65 10.37 -1.70
C LYS A 50 -3.85 10.01 -0.22
N ASP A 51 -5.09 9.80 0.21
CA ASP A 51 -5.41 9.36 1.58
C ASP A 51 -4.75 8.00 1.86
N LEU A 52 -4.97 7.02 0.98
CA LEU A 52 -4.38 5.68 1.10
C LEU A 52 -2.86 5.74 1.25
N ASN A 53 -2.19 6.50 0.40
CA ASN A 53 -0.74 6.58 0.40
C ASN A 53 -0.16 7.29 1.63
N ASN A 54 -0.76 8.39 2.05
CA ASN A 54 -0.19 9.26 3.08
C ASN A 54 -0.64 8.89 4.50
N GLU A 55 -1.88 8.42 4.63
CA GLU A 55 -2.52 8.19 5.92
C GLU A 55 -2.63 6.72 6.30
N VAL A 56 -2.51 5.79 5.33
CA VAL A 56 -2.59 4.35 5.60
C VAL A 56 -1.25 3.68 5.32
N LEU A 57 -0.80 3.68 4.06
CA LEU A 57 0.41 2.96 3.62
C LEU A 57 1.72 3.59 4.15
N ASN A 58 1.66 4.79 4.71
CA ASN A 58 2.80 5.40 5.38
C ASN A 58 3.06 4.79 6.76
N TYR A 59 2.01 4.34 7.46
CA TYR A 59 2.03 3.90 8.85
C TYR A 59 1.85 2.39 8.97
N LEU A 60 2.87 1.63 8.58
CA LEU A 60 2.84 0.17 8.60
C LEU A 60 4.19 -0.46 9.01
N TYR A 61 4.15 -1.76 9.27
CA TYR A 61 5.33 -2.62 9.32
C TYR A 61 5.72 -3.05 7.90
N ARG A 62 6.97 -2.83 7.49
CA ARG A 62 7.51 -3.12 6.15
C ARG A 62 8.28 -4.45 6.16
N PRO A 63 7.64 -5.60 5.90
CA PRO A 63 8.32 -6.91 5.98
C PRO A 63 9.41 -7.10 4.92
N ASN A 64 9.38 -6.31 3.85
CA ASN A 64 10.39 -6.29 2.80
C ASN A 64 11.57 -5.33 3.08
N HIS A 65 11.55 -4.64 4.23
CA HIS A 65 12.64 -3.77 4.63
C HIS A 65 13.88 -4.61 5.05
N PRO A 66 15.11 -4.24 4.65
CA PRO A 66 16.31 -5.06 4.89
C PRO A 66 16.64 -5.26 6.38
N ARG A 67 16.15 -4.37 7.25
CA ARG A 67 16.27 -4.45 8.71
C ARG A 67 15.02 -4.95 9.43
N SER A 68 14.14 -5.67 8.72
CA SER A 68 12.93 -6.25 9.29
C SER A 68 13.21 -7.64 9.86
N PHE A 69 13.44 -7.73 11.17
CA PHE A 69 13.91 -8.97 11.82
C PHE A 69 12.88 -9.65 12.73
N SER A 70 11.62 -9.23 12.66
CA SER A 70 10.54 -9.80 13.48
C SER A 70 9.77 -10.89 12.71
N PHE A 71 9.35 -11.93 13.43
CA PHE A 71 8.52 -13.04 12.93
C PHE A 71 9.15 -13.77 11.72
N ILE A 72 8.32 -14.21 10.78
CA ILE A 72 8.73 -14.72 9.47
C ILE A 72 8.53 -13.57 8.48
N PRO A 73 9.57 -12.79 8.12
CA PRO A 73 9.43 -11.70 7.17
C PRO A 73 9.13 -12.26 5.77
N GLY A 74 8.19 -11.64 5.06
CA GLY A 74 7.84 -11.97 3.68
C GLY A 74 8.36 -10.91 2.70
N PRO A 75 9.65 -10.93 2.31
CA PRO A 75 10.18 -10.02 1.31
C PRO A 75 9.69 -10.43 -0.08
N ALA A 76 8.45 -10.08 -0.41
CA ALA A 76 7.87 -10.35 -1.71
C ALA A 76 8.71 -9.69 -2.82
N SER A 77 9.05 -10.47 -3.84
CA SER A 77 9.80 -9.97 -4.99
C SER A 77 8.90 -9.09 -5.87
N ARG A 78 9.50 -8.16 -6.62
CA ARG A 78 8.77 -7.38 -7.63
C ARG A 78 8.11 -8.26 -8.70
N LEU A 79 8.68 -9.44 -8.97
CA LEU A 79 8.10 -10.42 -9.90
C LEU A 79 6.81 -11.05 -9.33
N SER A 80 6.78 -11.34 -8.03
CA SER A 80 5.56 -11.83 -7.35
C SER A 80 4.44 -10.80 -7.49
N TRP A 81 4.74 -9.52 -7.23
CA TRP A 81 3.76 -8.43 -7.37
C TRP A 81 3.28 -8.24 -8.82
N LEU A 82 4.17 -8.36 -9.81
CA LEU A 82 3.74 -8.36 -11.22
C LEU A 82 2.78 -9.53 -11.51
N GLY A 83 3.05 -10.71 -10.94
CA GLY A 83 2.16 -11.86 -10.99
C GLY A 83 0.76 -11.56 -10.45
N ASP A 84 0.67 -10.86 -9.32
CA ASP A 84 -0.62 -10.42 -8.75
C ASP A 84 -1.35 -9.47 -9.71
N ILE A 85 -0.66 -8.46 -10.27
CA ILE A 85 -1.25 -7.53 -11.25
C ILE A 85 -1.84 -8.30 -12.44
N LEU A 86 -1.07 -9.21 -13.03
CA LEU A 86 -1.50 -9.97 -14.21
C LEU A 86 -2.65 -10.93 -13.87
N THR A 87 -2.59 -11.60 -12.73
CA THR A 87 -3.62 -12.54 -12.29
C THR A 87 -4.93 -11.82 -12.01
N THR A 88 -4.89 -10.72 -11.24
CA THR A 88 -6.07 -9.89 -10.95
C THR A 88 -6.65 -9.25 -12.21
N ALA A 89 -5.80 -8.79 -13.14
CA ALA A 89 -6.27 -8.20 -14.41
C ALA A 89 -7.10 -9.18 -15.26
N ASN A 90 -6.77 -10.48 -15.20
CA ASN A 90 -7.50 -11.50 -15.95
C ASN A 90 -8.67 -12.11 -15.15
N ASN A 91 -8.70 -11.92 -13.83
CA ASN A 91 -9.75 -12.42 -12.92
C ASN A 91 -10.09 -13.91 -13.16
N ILE A 92 -9.07 -14.73 -13.44
CA ILE A 92 -9.24 -16.15 -13.71
C ILE A 92 -9.28 -16.91 -12.39
N HIS A 93 -10.29 -17.76 -12.23
CA HIS A 93 -10.30 -18.76 -11.18
C HIS A 93 -9.45 -19.96 -11.59
N ALA A 94 -8.38 -20.23 -10.84
CA ALA A 94 -7.62 -21.47 -11.00
C ALA A 94 -8.49 -22.65 -10.54
N SER A 95 -8.78 -23.58 -11.45
CA SER A 95 -9.47 -24.85 -11.17
C SER A 95 -8.48 -25.97 -10.89
#